data_AF-A0A2K3JPT6-F1
#
_entry.id   AF-A0A2K3JPT6-F1
#
_cell.length_a   1.000
_cell.length_b   1.000
_cell.length_c   1.000
_cell.angle_alpha   90.00
_cell.angle_beta   90.00
_cell.angle_gamma   90.00
#
_symmetry.space_group_name_H-M   'P 1'
#
loop_
_entity.id
_entity.type
_entity.pdbx_description
1 polymer ?
#
loop_
_entity_poly.entity_id
_entity_poly.type
_entity_poly.pdbx_seq_one_letter_code
_entity_poly.pdbx_strand_id
1 'polypeptide(L)'
;IRLAETALVLNEGGPTHEVEKLVAWNAKLEGSIVKMEGELIDLRGKQENYGQLLEDIRETRDEMELTKKKLEEVETQGAEEKRKIEGVIADLQSQLAPAADEAVETSRLVSRADLVKEIKRLGGLMLASMVHGWKNAVAQLKIVNAERGLITDGIHKLKRVENGQIVIPEDYKKMALEDDEEEENDDDDDGEEDVEAEAVEEEKAP
;
A
#
# COMPACT_ATOMS: atom_id res chain seq x y z
N ILE A 1 85.43 53.34 66.40
CA ILE A 1 85.36 51.88 66.19
C ILE A 1 83.99 51.31 66.59
N ARG A 2 83.36 51.72 67.70
CA ARG A 2 82.05 51.15 68.13
C ARG A 2 80.82 51.44 67.24
N LEU A 3 80.83 52.48 66.40
CA LEU A 3 79.70 52.85 65.53
C LEU A 3 79.57 51.94 64.28
N ALA A 4 80.69 51.43 63.76
CA ALA A 4 80.71 50.52 62.62
C ALA A 4 80.28 49.10 63.01
N GLU A 5 80.61 48.66 64.23
CA GLU A 5 80.19 47.37 64.78
C GLU A 5 78.68 47.36 65.08
N THR A 6 78.10 48.47 65.57
CA THR A 6 76.64 48.58 65.76
C THR A 6 75.84 48.62 64.45
N ALA A 7 76.40 49.14 63.36
CA ALA A 7 75.73 49.14 62.06
C ALA A 7 75.68 47.73 61.42
N LEU A 8 76.68 46.89 61.71
CA LEU A 8 76.74 45.49 61.27
C LEU A 8 75.81 44.59 62.11
N VAL A 9 75.64 44.92 63.39
CA VAL A 9 74.69 44.23 64.30
C VAL A 9 73.24 44.60 64.00
N LEU A 10 72.97 45.77 63.40
CA LEU A 10 71.62 46.14 62.91
C LEU A 10 71.30 45.57 61.52
N ASN A 11 72.29 44.97 60.82
CA ASN A 11 72.08 44.16 59.62
C ASN A 11 72.27 42.67 59.97
N GLU A 12 71.38 42.16 60.82
CA GLU A 12 71.42 40.79 61.35
C GLU A 12 71.37 39.74 60.20
N GLY A 13 72.54 39.35 59.69
CA GLY A 13 72.71 38.16 58.84
C GLY A 13 73.69 38.26 57.65
N GLY A 14 74.12 39.45 57.23
CA GLY A 14 74.98 39.62 56.06
C GLY A 14 74.35 39.17 54.72
N PRO A 15 75.08 39.23 53.59
CA PRO A 15 74.54 38.97 52.24
C PRO A 15 73.87 37.60 52.08
N THR A 16 74.32 36.59 52.81
CA THR A 16 73.78 35.22 52.73
C THR A 16 72.36 35.12 53.28
N HIS A 17 72.05 35.81 54.38
CA HIS A 17 70.70 35.80 54.96
C HIS A 17 69.67 36.54 54.08
N GLU A 18 70.10 37.61 53.41
CA GLU A 18 69.29 38.31 52.40
C GLU A 18 68.99 37.41 51.20
N VAL A 19 69.99 36.63 50.74
CA VAL A 19 69.81 35.62 49.69
C VAL A 19 68.79 34.55 50.10
N GLU A 20 68.84 34.04 51.34
CA GLU A 20 67.86 33.06 51.83
C GLU A 20 66.43 33.62 51.87
N LYS A 21 66.25 34.88 52.30
CA LYS A 21 64.94 35.54 52.27
C LYS A 21 64.41 35.68 50.83
N LEU A 22 65.27 36.05 49.89
CA LEU A 22 64.91 36.13 48.47
C LEU A 22 64.52 34.77 47.90
N VAL A 23 65.25 33.71 48.25
CA VAL A 23 64.95 32.33 47.84
C VAL A 23 63.59 31.87 48.39
N ALA A 24 63.33 32.10 49.68
CA ALA A 24 62.06 31.75 50.30
C ALA A 24 60.87 32.53 49.69
N TRP A 25 61.09 33.81 49.36
CA TRP A 25 60.07 34.63 48.71
C TRP A 25 59.83 34.19 47.26
N ASN A 26 60.88 33.86 46.51
CA ASN A 26 60.76 33.30 45.17
C ASN A 26 59.99 31.98 45.18
N ALA A 27 60.30 31.06 46.08
CA ALA A 27 59.57 29.79 46.21
C ALA A 27 58.06 30.03 46.50
N LYS A 28 57.73 31.04 47.31
CA LYS A 28 56.34 31.42 47.58
C LYS A 28 55.64 32.02 46.35
N LEU A 29 56.34 32.84 45.58
CA LEU A 29 55.83 33.37 44.32
C LEU A 29 55.62 32.29 43.28
N GLU A 30 56.58 31.37 43.12
CA GLU A 30 56.47 30.22 42.23
C GLU A 30 55.25 29.36 42.57
N GLY A 31 55.03 29.06 43.86
CA GLY A 31 53.82 28.34 44.30
C GLY A 31 52.52 29.10 44.00
N SER A 32 52.55 30.44 44.08
CA SER A 32 51.40 31.27 43.73
C SER A 32 51.15 31.29 42.22
N ILE A 33 52.21 31.32 41.41
CA ILE A 33 52.15 31.23 39.95
C ILE A 33 51.52 29.91 39.53
N VAL A 34 52.00 28.78 40.04
CA VAL A 34 51.45 27.45 39.71
C VAL A 34 49.97 27.35 40.07
N LYS A 35 49.56 27.91 41.21
CA LYS A 35 48.14 27.94 41.61
C LYS A 35 47.30 28.75 40.61
N MET A 36 47.76 29.96 40.24
CA MET A 36 47.06 30.81 39.28
C MET A 36 47.01 30.17 37.88
N GLU A 37 48.06 29.49 37.46
CA GLU A 37 48.10 28.75 36.20
C GLU A 37 47.03 27.64 36.18
N GLY A 38 46.89 26.89 37.27
CA GLY A 38 45.83 25.88 37.42
C GLY A 38 44.43 26.49 37.32
N GLU A 39 44.18 27.62 37.99
CA GLU A 39 42.91 28.34 37.92
C GLU A 39 42.62 28.87 36.50
N LEU A 40 43.64 29.37 35.79
CA LEU A 40 43.50 29.82 34.40
C LEU A 40 43.16 28.68 33.43
N ILE A 41 43.72 27.49 33.65
CA ILE A 41 43.39 26.30 32.85
C ILE A 41 41.94 25.88 33.09
N ASP A 42 41.50 25.82 34.35
CA ASP A 42 40.11 25.50 34.70
C ASP A 42 39.11 26.51 34.13
N LEU A 43 39.41 27.81 34.26
CA LEU A 43 38.57 28.88 33.70
C LEU A 43 38.48 28.79 32.17
N ARG A 44 39.60 28.51 31.50
CA ARG A 44 39.62 28.31 30.04
C ARG A 44 38.77 27.12 29.63
N GLY A 45 38.91 25.98 30.32
CA GLY A 45 38.09 24.79 30.05
C GLY A 45 36.60 25.05 30.27
N LYS A 46 36.24 25.79 31.33
CA LYS A 46 34.84 26.23 31.54
C LYS A 46 34.33 27.10 30.40
N GLN A 47 35.12 28.07 29.96
CA GLN A 47 34.75 28.95 28.85
C GLN A 47 34.50 28.16 27.55
N GLU A 48 35.36 27.19 27.24
CA GLU A 48 35.21 26.30 26.08
C GLU A 48 33.93 25.48 26.18
N ASN A 49 33.66 24.85 27.33
CA ASN A 49 32.43 24.09 27.57
C ASN A 49 31.17 24.95 27.42
N TYR A 50 31.18 26.20 27.91
CA TYR A 50 30.05 27.11 27.71
C TYR A 50 29.88 27.52 26.24
N GLY A 51 30.98 27.69 25.51
CA GLY A 51 30.96 27.94 24.07
C GLY A 51 30.29 26.80 23.31
N GLN A 52 30.70 25.56 23.58
CA GLN A 52 30.09 24.37 22.97
C GLN A 52 28.61 24.24 23.32
N LEU A 53 28.26 24.40 24.60
CA LEU A 53 26.86 24.33 25.05
C LEU A 53 25.98 25.36 24.34
N LEU A 54 26.47 26.58 24.13
CA LEU A 54 25.73 27.60 23.41
C LEU A 54 25.52 27.25 21.94
N GLU A 55 26.49 26.58 21.32
CA GLU A 55 26.36 26.13 19.94
C GLU A 55 25.39 24.95 19.82
N ASP A 56 25.51 23.95 20.70
CA ASP A 56 24.58 22.81 20.76
C ASP A 56 23.12 23.29 20.96
N ILE A 57 22.91 24.33 21.79
CA ILE A 57 21.58 24.94 22.00
C ILE A 57 21.05 25.60 20.71
N ARG A 58 21.92 26.18 19.89
CA ARG A 58 21.52 26.79 18.61
C ARG A 58 21.16 25.72 17.59
N GLU A 59 22.03 24.72 17.44
CA GLU A 59 21.79 23.61 16.50
C GLU A 59 20.49 22.87 16.84
N THR A 60 20.28 22.52 18.12
CA THR A 60 19.05 21.85 18.56
C THR A 60 17.80 22.71 18.38
N ARG A 61 17.91 24.05 18.50
CA ARG A 61 16.80 24.95 18.18
C ARG A 61 16.47 24.91 16.70
N ASP A 62 17.48 25.00 15.84
CA ASP A 62 17.27 25.04 14.39
C ASP A 62 16.69 23.71 13.87
N GLU A 63 17.17 22.58 14.43
CA GLU A 63 16.58 21.25 14.18
C GLU A 63 15.13 21.15 14.66
N MET A 64 14.82 21.73 15.83
CA MET A 64 13.46 21.77 16.36
C MET A 64 12.53 22.60 15.46
N GLU A 65 12.99 23.75 14.96
CA GLU A 65 12.21 24.55 14.02
C GLU A 65 11.98 23.83 12.69
N LEU A 66 12.99 23.13 12.18
CA LEU A 66 12.88 22.35 10.95
C LEU A 66 11.91 21.18 11.11
N THR A 67 12.01 20.42 12.21
CA THR A 67 11.12 19.29 12.49
C THR A 67 9.69 19.75 12.72
N LYS A 68 9.48 20.90 13.36
CA LYS A 68 8.15 21.51 13.50
C LYS A 68 7.53 21.86 12.14
N LYS A 69 8.29 22.48 11.23
CA LYS A 69 7.80 22.78 9.88
C LYS A 69 7.41 21.52 9.11
N LYS A 70 8.26 20.47 9.16
CA LYS A 70 7.95 19.18 8.53
C LYS A 70 6.71 18.52 9.13
N LEU A 71 6.51 18.65 10.45
CA LEU A 71 5.31 18.14 11.10
C LEU A 71 4.05 18.87 10.60
N GLU A 72 4.08 20.19 10.53
CA GLU A 72 2.96 20.99 9.98
C GLU A 72 2.65 20.62 8.51
N GLU A 73 3.68 20.38 7.68
CA GLU A 73 3.50 19.90 6.30
C GLU A 73 2.84 18.52 6.24
N VAL A 74 3.28 17.57 7.09
CA VAL A 74 2.70 16.22 7.14
C VAL A 74 1.26 16.26 7.65
N GLU A 75 0.95 17.10 8.64
CA GLU A 75 -0.42 17.28 9.15
C GLU A 75 -1.35 17.84 8.09
N THR A 76 -0.91 18.83 7.31
CA THR A 76 -1.73 19.42 6.23
C THR A 76 -1.95 18.41 5.09
N GLN A 77 -0.90 17.70 4.66
CA GLN A 77 -1.02 16.63 3.66
C GLN A 77 -1.95 15.51 4.14
N GLY A 78 -1.79 15.05 5.38
CA GLY A 78 -2.63 14.02 5.98
C GLY A 78 -4.11 14.44 6.06
N ALA A 79 -4.39 15.70 6.39
CA ALA A 79 -5.76 16.23 6.40
C ALA A 79 -6.38 16.28 4.99
N GLU A 80 -5.61 16.65 3.97
CA GLU A 80 -6.06 16.65 2.58
C GLU A 80 -6.33 15.24 2.05
N GLU A 81 -5.41 14.30 2.30
CA GLU A 81 -5.58 12.90 1.91
C GLU A 81 -6.79 12.26 2.59
N LYS A 82 -6.95 12.50 3.90
CA LYS A 82 -8.13 12.04 4.64
C LYS A 82 -9.41 12.54 3.99
N ARG A 83 -9.49 13.83 3.63
CA ARG A 83 -10.67 14.40 2.96
C ARG A 83 -10.92 13.78 1.58
N LYS A 84 -9.86 13.49 0.81
CA LYS A 84 -9.98 12.81 -0.48
C LYS A 84 -10.52 11.39 -0.32
N ILE A 85 -9.99 10.63 0.65
CA ILE A 85 -10.44 9.26 0.95
C ILE A 85 -11.90 9.27 1.41
N GLU A 86 -12.27 10.16 2.33
CA GLU A 86 -13.67 10.33 2.77
C GLU A 86 -14.61 10.65 1.61
N GLY A 87 -14.17 11.48 0.66
CA GLY A 87 -14.92 11.77 -0.56
C GLY A 87 -15.14 10.53 -1.45
N VAL A 88 -14.10 9.73 -1.67
CA VAL A 88 -14.19 8.47 -2.45
C VAL A 88 -15.10 7.47 -1.75
N ILE A 89 -15.00 7.34 -0.42
CA ILE A 89 -15.89 6.45 0.35
C ILE A 89 -17.34 6.88 0.19
N ALA A 90 -17.65 8.18 0.29
CA ALA A 90 -19.01 8.67 0.13
C ALA A 90 -19.57 8.42 -1.27
N ASP A 91 -18.77 8.64 -2.32
CA ASP A 91 -19.15 8.35 -3.71
C ASP A 91 -19.41 6.86 -3.92
N LEU A 92 -18.50 5.99 -3.46
CA LEU A 92 -18.68 4.54 -3.55
C LEU A 92 -19.90 4.06 -2.77
N GLN A 93 -20.15 4.59 -1.57
CA GLN A 93 -21.35 4.28 -0.80
C GLN A 93 -22.62 4.72 -1.51
N SER A 94 -22.60 5.86 -2.21
CA SER A 94 -23.72 6.32 -3.02
C SER A 94 -23.96 5.42 -4.23
N GLN A 95 -22.91 4.91 -4.86
CA GLN A 95 -23.01 4.00 -6.02
C GLN A 95 -23.45 2.59 -5.61
N LEU A 96 -23.11 2.15 -4.40
CA LEU A 96 -23.48 0.85 -3.83
C LEU A 96 -24.79 0.90 -3.03
N ALA A 97 -25.49 2.04 -3.03
CA ALA A 97 -26.77 2.17 -2.36
C ALA A 97 -27.78 1.18 -2.97
N PRO A 98 -28.48 0.37 -2.16
CA PRO A 98 -29.45 -0.59 -2.66
C PRO A 98 -30.53 0.07 -3.49
N ALA A 99 -30.93 -0.57 -4.59
CA ALA A 99 -32.06 -0.11 -5.38
C ALA A 99 -33.37 -0.36 -4.62
N ALA A 100 -34.38 0.48 -4.83
CA ALA A 100 -35.67 0.37 -4.13
C ALA A 100 -36.40 -0.96 -4.42
N ASP A 101 -36.11 -1.58 -5.57
CA ASP A 101 -36.63 -2.84 -6.06
C ASP A 101 -35.64 -4.01 -5.89
N GLU A 102 -34.56 -3.82 -5.13
CA GLU A 102 -33.58 -4.86 -4.91
C GLU A 102 -34.15 -6.01 -4.05
N ALA A 103 -34.07 -7.23 -4.57
CA ALA A 103 -34.48 -8.43 -3.87
C ALA A 103 -33.40 -8.92 -2.90
N VAL A 104 -33.80 -9.63 -1.84
CA VAL A 104 -32.88 -10.21 -0.83
C VAL A 104 -31.84 -11.12 -1.49
N GLU A 105 -32.25 -11.84 -2.52
CA GLU A 105 -31.48 -12.80 -3.29
C GLU A 105 -30.43 -12.14 -4.20
N THR A 106 -30.63 -10.87 -4.56
CA THR A 106 -29.64 -10.06 -5.28
C THR A 106 -28.73 -9.32 -4.31
N SER A 107 -29.21 -8.92 -3.12
CA SER A 107 -28.38 -8.26 -2.09
C SER A 107 -27.28 -9.15 -1.49
N ARG A 108 -27.41 -10.47 -1.59
CA ARG A 108 -26.34 -11.42 -1.19
C ARG A 108 -25.16 -11.46 -2.16
N LEU A 109 -25.27 -10.87 -3.35
CA LEU A 109 -24.22 -10.85 -4.37
C LEU A 109 -23.27 -9.69 -4.08
N VAL A 110 -22.23 -9.95 -3.30
CA VAL A 110 -21.30 -8.92 -2.80
C VAL A 110 -20.16 -8.61 -3.77
N SER A 111 -20.03 -9.38 -4.86
CA SER A 111 -18.96 -9.21 -5.85
C SER A 111 -19.45 -9.41 -7.28
N ARG A 112 -18.70 -8.84 -8.25
CA ARG A 112 -18.92 -9.11 -9.68
C ARG A 112 -18.80 -10.60 -10.01
N ALA A 113 -17.92 -11.33 -9.32
CA ALA A 113 -17.76 -12.77 -9.52
C ALA A 113 -19.02 -13.54 -9.12
N ASP A 114 -19.64 -13.18 -7.99
CA ASP A 114 -20.90 -13.79 -7.53
C ASP A 114 -22.03 -13.52 -8.54
N LEU A 115 -22.13 -12.27 -9.02
CA LEU A 115 -23.11 -11.89 -10.03
C LEU A 115 -22.95 -12.69 -11.32
N VAL A 116 -21.73 -12.79 -11.85
CA VAL A 116 -21.46 -13.55 -13.09
C VAL A 116 -21.77 -15.04 -12.91
N LYS A 117 -21.43 -15.62 -11.75
CA LYS A 117 -21.74 -17.02 -11.43
C LYS A 117 -23.25 -17.25 -11.40
N GLU A 118 -24.01 -16.35 -10.77
CA GLU A 118 -25.46 -16.45 -10.68
C GLU A 118 -26.14 -16.26 -12.05
N ILE A 119 -25.66 -15.33 -12.88
CA ILE A 119 -26.13 -15.15 -14.26
C ILE A 119 -25.92 -16.44 -15.07
N LYS A 120 -24.73 -17.04 -15.02
CA LYS A 120 -24.46 -18.31 -15.71
C LYS A 120 -25.39 -19.43 -15.23
N ARG A 121 -25.59 -19.54 -13.92
CA ARG A 121 -26.48 -20.54 -13.31
C ARG A 121 -27.93 -20.35 -13.77
N LEU A 122 -28.45 -19.12 -13.73
CA LEU A 122 -29.81 -18.79 -14.16
C LEU A 122 -30.00 -19.01 -15.66
N GLY A 123 -29.03 -18.61 -16.48
CA GLY A 123 -29.03 -18.84 -17.93
C GLY A 123 -29.08 -20.33 -18.29
N GLY A 124 -28.26 -21.15 -17.61
CA GLY A 124 -28.29 -22.61 -17.77
C GLY A 124 -29.63 -23.23 -17.35
N LEU A 125 -30.20 -22.79 -16.23
CA LEU A 125 -31.50 -23.27 -15.75
C LEU A 125 -32.63 -22.91 -16.73
N MET A 126 -32.63 -21.67 -17.25
CA MET A 126 -33.59 -21.19 -18.23
C MET A 126 -33.51 -22.04 -19.51
N LEU A 127 -32.31 -22.22 -20.07
CA LEU A 127 -32.11 -23.04 -21.27
C LEU A 127 -32.59 -24.49 -21.05
N ALA A 128 -32.22 -25.11 -19.93
CA ALA A 128 -32.67 -26.46 -19.58
C ALA A 128 -34.21 -26.55 -19.50
N SER A 129 -34.86 -25.56 -18.89
CA SER A 129 -36.32 -25.50 -18.78
C SER A 129 -37.00 -25.34 -20.16
N MET A 130 -36.45 -24.52 -21.04
CA MET A 130 -36.96 -24.32 -22.40
C MET A 130 -36.80 -25.58 -23.25
N VAL A 131 -35.63 -26.23 -23.20
CA VAL A 131 -35.37 -27.49 -23.89
C VAL A 131 -36.32 -28.58 -23.41
N HIS A 132 -36.56 -28.66 -22.10
CA HIS A 132 -37.52 -29.60 -21.54
C HIS A 132 -38.95 -29.33 -22.04
N GLY A 133 -39.39 -28.07 -21.96
CA GLY A 133 -40.71 -27.65 -22.45
C GLY A 133 -40.90 -27.93 -23.94
N TRP A 134 -39.88 -27.65 -24.76
CA TRP A 134 -39.90 -27.93 -26.20
C TRP A 134 -39.97 -29.43 -26.49
N LYS A 135 -39.12 -30.25 -25.85
CA LYS A 135 -39.15 -31.72 -26.00
C LYS A 135 -40.52 -32.29 -25.64
N ASN A 136 -41.11 -31.79 -24.55
CA ASN A 136 -42.46 -32.19 -24.12
C ASN A 136 -43.52 -31.78 -25.15
N ALA A 137 -43.48 -30.55 -25.66
CA ALA A 137 -44.40 -30.08 -26.70
C ALA A 137 -44.29 -30.92 -27.99
N VAL A 138 -43.06 -31.21 -28.44
CA VAL A 138 -42.80 -32.08 -29.60
C VAL A 138 -43.36 -33.49 -29.35
N ALA A 139 -43.17 -34.06 -28.17
CA ALA A 139 -43.74 -35.36 -27.81
C ALA A 139 -45.27 -35.36 -27.86
N GLN A 140 -45.92 -34.31 -27.31
CA GLN A 140 -47.37 -34.15 -27.38
C GLN A 140 -47.85 -34.04 -28.84
N LEU A 141 -47.16 -33.26 -29.67
CA LEU A 141 -47.48 -33.12 -31.10
C LEU A 141 -47.33 -34.44 -31.87
N LYS A 142 -46.33 -35.27 -31.54
CA LYS A 142 -46.19 -36.62 -32.13
C LYS A 142 -47.35 -37.54 -31.78
N ILE A 143 -47.90 -37.43 -30.57
CA ILE A 143 -49.07 -38.21 -30.15
C ILE A 143 -50.30 -37.79 -30.98
N VAL A 144 -50.52 -36.48 -31.13
CA VAL A 144 -51.68 -35.95 -31.87
C VAL A 144 -51.55 -36.19 -33.39
N ASN A 145 -50.34 -36.15 -33.93
CA ASN A 145 -50.05 -36.36 -35.37
C ASN A 145 -49.48 -37.75 -35.67
N ALA A 146 -49.93 -38.79 -34.96
CA ALA A 146 -49.34 -40.14 -35.05
C ALA A 146 -49.35 -40.74 -36.48
N GLU A 147 -50.38 -40.46 -37.28
CA GLU A 147 -50.52 -41.02 -38.64
C GLU A 147 -49.69 -40.29 -39.71
N ARG A 148 -49.46 -38.98 -39.53
CA ARG A 148 -48.80 -38.12 -40.53
C ARG A 148 -47.37 -37.74 -40.17
N GLY A 149 -46.99 -37.90 -38.91
CA GLY A 149 -45.70 -37.45 -38.38
C GLY A 149 -45.59 -35.93 -38.25
N LEU A 150 -44.42 -35.46 -37.87
CA LEU A 150 -44.05 -34.04 -37.84
C LEU A 150 -42.99 -33.78 -38.90
N ILE A 151 -43.14 -32.69 -39.65
CA ILE A 151 -42.09 -32.20 -40.55
C ILE A 151 -41.05 -31.52 -39.68
N THR A 152 -39.86 -32.12 -39.57
CA THR A 152 -38.72 -31.55 -38.84
C THR A 152 -37.61 -31.06 -39.76
N ASP A 153 -37.69 -31.39 -41.04
CA ASP A 153 -36.69 -31.01 -42.03
C ASP A 153 -36.70 -29.50 -42.22
N GLY A 154 -35.53 -28.88 -42.12
CA GLY A 154 -35.36 -27.43 -42.22
C GLY A 154 -35.74 -26.63 -40.97
N ILE A 155 -36.06 -27.28 -39.84
CA ILE A 155 -36.19 -26.57 -38.55
C ILE A 155 -34.86 -25.90 -38.22
N HIS A 156 -34.92 -24.59 -37.96
CA HIS A 156 -33.77 -23.79 -37.58
C HIS A 156 -34.18 -22.72 -36.59
N LYS A 157 -33.27 -22.32 -35.69
CA LYS A 157 -33.52 -21.30 -34.66
C LYS A 157 -33.94 -19.93 -35.26
N LEU A 158 -33.56 -19.68 -36.52
CA LEU A 158 -33.84 -18.44 -37.26
C LEU A 158 -34.98 -18.56 -38.28
N LYS A 159 -35.63 -19.73 -38.39
CA LYS A 159 -36.69 -19.99 -39.38
C LYS A 159 -38.04 -20.15 -38.70
N ARG A 160 -39.13 -19.77 -39.39
CA ARG A 160 -40.52 -19.96 -38.92
C ARG A 160 -41.41 -20.48 -40.04
N VAL A 161 -42.60 -20.96 -39.69
CA VAL A 161 -43.60 -21.42 -40.67
C VAL A 161 -44.50 -20.26 -41.09
N GLU A 162 -44.52 -19.93 -42.37
CA GLU A 162 -45.45 -18.98 -43.00
C GLU A 162 -46.16 -19.65 -44.18
N ASN A 163 -47.49 -19.59 -44.21
CA ASN A 163 -48.30 -20.18 -45.29
C ASN A 163 -47.97 -21.66 -45.57
N GLY A 164 -47.57 -22.41 -44.54
CA GLY A 164 -47.19 -23.83 -44.65
C GLY A 164 -45.77 -24.08 -45.16
N GLN A 165 -44.94 -23.04 -45.33
CA GLN A 165 -43.54 -23.14 -45.72
C GLN A 165 -42.61 -22.64 -44.60
N ILE A 166 -41.44 -23.26 -44.46
CA ILE A 166 -40.40 -22.81 -43.53
C ILE A 166 -39.60 -21.71 -44.23
N VAL A 167 -39.59 -20.51 -43.66
CA VAL A 167 -38.95 -19.31 -44.21
C VAL A 167 -38.06 -18.64 -43.17
N ILE A 168 -37.02 -17.92 -43.61
CA ILE A 168 -36.23 -17.02 -42.78
C ILE A 168 -36.91 -15.65 -42.79
N PRO A 169 -37.39 -15.13 -41.65
CA PRO A 169 -37.94 -13.77 -41.60
C PRO A 169 -36.90 -12.71 -41.98
N GLU A 170 -37.33 -11.59 -42.56
CA GLU A 170 -36.43 -10.49 -42.97
C GLU A 170 -35.49 -10.04 -41.84
N ASP A 171 -36.00 -9.92 -40.62
CA ASP A 171 -35.25 -9.48 -39.44
C ASP A 171 -34.08 -10.42 -39.09
N TYR A 172 -34.17 -11.70 -39.48
CA TYR A 172 -33.16 -12.72 -39.20
C TYR A 172 -32.26 -13.03 -40.40
N LYS A 173 -32.48 -12.42 -41.57
CA LYS A 173 -31.67 -12.73 -42.75
C LYS A 173 -30.19 -12.42 -42.56
N LYS A 174 -29.86 -11.31 -41.88
CA LYS A 174 -28.45 -10.95 -41.60
C LYS A 174 -27.79 -11.95 -40.67
N MET A 175 -28.46 -12.26 -39.57
CA MET A 175 -27.98 -13.24 -38.60
C MET A 175 -27.88 -14.65 -39.21
N ALA A 176 -28.75 -15.01 -40.13
CA ALA A 176 -28.67 -16.30 -40.83
C ALA A 176 -27.45 -16.37 -41.76
N LEU A 177 -27.10 -15.26 -42.44
CA LEU A 177 -25.88 -15.19 -43.25
C LEU A 177 -24.62 -15.26 -42.37
N GLU A 178 -24.62 -14.59 -41.22
CA GLU A 178 -23.51 -14.64 -40.25
C GLU A 178 -23.36 -16.05 -39.63
N ASP A 179 -24.46 -16.71 -39.26
CA ASP A 179 -24.47 -18.08 -38.70
C ASP A 179 -23.96 -19.11 -39.73
N ASP A 180 -24.33 -18.96 -41.01
CA ASP A 180 -23.82 -19.81 -42.10
C ASP A 180 -22.32 -19.55 -42.37
N GLU A 181 -21.82 -18.31 -42.20
CA GLU A 181 -20.39 -17.96 -42.34
C GLU A 181 -19.52 -18.41 -41.14
N GLU A 182 -20.10 -18.45 -39.94
CA GLU A 182 -19.43 -19.00 -38.74
C GLU A 182 -19.27 -20.53 -38.84
N GLU A 183 -20.28 -21.28 -39.30
CA GLU A 183 -20.15 -22.73 -39.52
C GLU A 183 -19.13 -23.11 -40.62
N GLU A 184 -18.86 -22.24 -41.61
CA GLU A 184 -17.81 -22.47 -42.61
C GLU A 184 -16.38 -22.22 -42.09
N ASN A 185 -16.20 -21.52 -40.96
CA ASN A 185 -14.88 -21.22 -40.38
C ASN A 185 -14.47 -22.19 -39.26
N ASP A 186 -15.37 -23.03 -38.75
CA ASP A 186 -15.09 -24.00 -37.68
C ASP A 186 -14.40 -25.30 -38.17
N ASP A 187 -14.18 -25.46 -39.48
CA ASP A 187 -13.48 -26.63 -40.06
C ASP A 187 -11.93 -26.55 -40.02
N ASP A 188 -11.34 -25.48 -39.45
CA ASP A 188 -9.89 -25.20 -39.48
C ASP A 188 -9.23 -24.94 -38.09
N ASP A 189 -9.74 -25.53 -36.99
CA ASP A 189 -9.02 -25.54 -35.70
C ASP A 189 -8.99 -26.93 -35.05
N ASP A 190 -8.27 -27.86 -35.68
CA ASP A 190 -7.78 -29.10 -35.05
C ASP A 190 -6.59 -28.73 -34.13
N GLY A 191 -6.91 -28.07 -33.02
CA GLY A 191 -5.97 -27.61 -31.99
C GLY A 191 -6.05 -28.47 -30.73
N GLU A 192 -5.22 -29.51 -30.69
CA GLU A 192 -4.92 -30.44 -29.59
C GLU A 192 -5.43 -30.03 -28.18
N GLU A 193 -6.41 -30.76 -27.65
CA GLU A 193 -6.69 -30.80 -26.20
C GLU A 193 -5.54 -31.56 -25.50
N ASP A 194 -4.60 -30.81 -24.95
CA ASP A 194 -3.59 -31.29 -24.03
C ASP A 194 -4.28 -31.76 -22.73
N VAL A 195 -4.41 -33.07 -22.57
CA VAL A 195 -4.92 -33.70 -21.36
C VAL A 195 -3.79 -33.71 -20.33
N GLU A 196 -3.70 -32.67 -19.50
CA GLU A 196 -2.87 -32.74 -18.29
C GLU A 196 -3.48 -33.74 -17.30
N ALA A 197 -2.93 -34.95 -17.31
CA ALA A 197 -3.13 -35.94 -16.26
C ALA A 197 -2.42 -35.47 -14.99
N GLU A 198 -3.19 -35.07 -13.97
CA GLU A 198 -2.70 -34.96 -12.59
C GLU A 198 -2.14 -36.32 -12.13
N ALA A 199 -0.82 -36.42 -12.06
CA ALA A 199 -0.12 -37.47 -11.35
C ALA A 199 -0.26 -37.23 -9.84
N VAL A 200 -1.08 -38.05 -9.19
CA VAL A 200 -1.10 -38.21 -7.73
C VAL A 200 0.21 -38.89 -7.32
N GLU A 201 1.15 -38.14 -6.73
CA GLU A 201 2.28 -38.73 -6.02
C GLU A 201 1.79 -39.35 -4.70
N GLU A 202 1.78 -40.68 -4.68
CA GLU A 202 1.74 -41.49 -3.45
C GLU A 202 3.09 -41.33 -2.72
N GLU A 203 3.09 -40.55 -1.64
CA GLU A 203 4.20 -40.53 -0.69
C GLU A 203 4.23 -41.87 0.08
N LYS A 204 5.19 -42.72 -0.28
CA LYS A 204 5.52 -43.95 0.44
C LYS A 204 6.89 -43.78 1.09
N ALA A 205 6.90 -43.50 2.39
CA ALA A 205 8.11 -43.55 3.21
C ALA A 205 8.13 -44.84 4.07
N PRO A 206 9.28 -45.52 4.21
CA PRO A 206 9.60 -46.29 5.41
C PRO A 206 10.16 -45.41 6.53
#